data_AF-A0A354GMA4-F1
#
_entry.id   AF-A0A354GMA4-F1
#
_cell.length_a   1.000
_cell.length_b   1.000
_cell.length_c   1.000
_cell.angle_alpha   90.00
_cell.angle_beta   90.00
_cell.angle_gamma   90.00
#
_symmetry.space_group_name_H-M   'P 1'
#
loop_
_entity.id
_entity.type
_entity.pdbx_description
1 polymer ?
#
loop_
_entity_poly.entity_id
_entity_poly.type
_entity_poly.pdbx_seq_one_letter_code
_entity_poly.pdbx_strand_id
1 'polypeptide(L)'
;MEEAIPMSDPFIDLNASLLHVETPSPPTGLPHGPVAPPEHVQQIVAKEEVRLLRERRAVPTPEARQRLVNDLTLQYYFDRLGHEVLYRSTPAGPEVLAVGLDEIMAVREGMPLEEQLNLLTWLP
;
A
#
# COMPACT_ATOMS: atom_id res chain seq x y z
N MET A 1 -21.95 49.04 -37.78
CA MET A 1 -20.54 49.49 -37.77
C MET A 1 -20.40 50.22 -36.45
N GLU A 2 -19.68 49.79 -35.42
CA GLU A 2 -18.58 48.83 -35.20
C GLU A 2 -18.90 48.03 -33.91
N GLU A 3 -18.94 46.70 -33.98
CA GLU A 3 -17.88 45.77 -33.55
C GLU A 3 -17.63 45.74 -32.03
N ALA A 4 -18.31 44.78 -31.38
CA ALA A 4 -17.88 44.26 -30.09
C ALA A 4 -16.64 43.38 -30.32
N ILE A 5 -15.52 43.71 -29.66
CA ILE A 5 -14.34 42.86 -29.64
C ILE A 5 -14.50 41.86 -28.49
N PRO A 6 -14.68 40.54 -28.75
CA PRO A 6 -14.54 39.55 -27.72
C PRO A 6 -13.04 39.29 -27.52
N MET A 7 -12.43 39.86 -26.48
CA MET A 7 -11.16 39.34 -26.00
C MET A 7 -11.45 38.08 -25.18
N SER A 8 -11.62 36.97 -25.89
CA SER A 8 -11.37 35.65 -25.35
C SER A 8 -9.88 35.53 -25.08
N ASP A 9 -9.44 35.88 -23.87
CA ASP A 9 -8.14 35.43 -23.41
C ASP A 9 -8.22 33.92 -23.19
N PRO A 10 -7.43 33.10 -23.90
CA PRO A 10 -7.25 31.72 -23.52
C PRO A 10 -6.50 31.77 -22.18
N PHE A 11 -7.21 31.54 -21.09
CA PHE A 11 -6.59 31.18 -19.82
C PHE A 11 -5.80 29.91 -20.12
N ILE A 12 -4.49 30.06 -20.35
CA ILE A 12 -3.57 28.92 -20.37
C ILE A 12 -3.58 28.43 -18.94
N ASP A 13 -4.37 27.39 -18.68
CA ASP A 13 -4.34 26.67 -17.42
C ASP A 13 -2.98 25.95 -17.32
N LEU A 14 -2.01 26.65 -16.76
CA LEU A 14 -0.67 26.14 -16.48
C LEU A 14 -0.69 25.06 -15.37
N ASN A 15 -1.83 24.81 -14.71
CA ASN A 15 -2.00 23.67 -13.80
C ASN A 15 -2.51 22.40 -14.50
N ALA A 16 -2.99 22.48 -15.75
CA ALA A 16 -3.53 21.33 -16.46
C ALA A 16 -2.49 20.30 -16.91
N SER A 17 -1.20 20.48 -16.60
CA SER A 17 -0.10 19.63 -17.11
C SER A 17 0.78 18.97 -16.04
N LEU A 18 0.39 18.94 -14.77
CA LEU A 18 1.16 18.23 -13.72
C LEU A 18 0.46 17.01 -13.10
N LEU A 19 -0.73 16.64 -13.57
CA LEU A 19 -1.39 15.40 -13.16
C LEU A 19 -1.37 14.37 -14.31
N HIS A 20 -0.19 14.07 -14.84
CA HIS A 20 0.09 12.67 -15.16
C HIS A 20 0.33 11.94 -13.83
N VAL A 21 -0.68 11.97 -12.95
CA VAL A 21 -0.88 10.89 -12.01
C VAL A 21 -1.08 9.72 -12.94
N GLU A 22 -0.08 8.83 -13.07
CA GLU A 22 -0.33 7.49 -13.58
C GLU A 22 -1.58 7.05 -12.85
N THR A 23 -2.73 6.98 -13.54
CA THR A 23 -4.00 6.67 -12.90
C THR A 23 -3.74 5.41 -12.11
N PRO A 24 -3.80 5.46 -10.76
CA PRO A 24 -3.39 4.32 -9.95
C PRO A 24 -4.24 3.16 -10.43
N SER A 25 -3.59 2.02 -10.71
CA SER A 25 -4.29 0.83 -11.19
C SER A 25 -5.54 0.62 -10.34
N PRO A 26 -6.69 0.32 -10.98
CA PRO A 26 -7.92 0.10 -10.23
C PRO A 26 -7.64 -1.01 -9.19
N PRO A 27 -8.13 -0.88 -7.95
CA PRO A 27 -7.79 -1.81 -6.87
C PRO A 27 -8.04 -3.28 -7.22
N THR A 28 -9.04 -3.54 -8.06
CA THR A 28 -9.40 -4.87 -8.59
C THR A 28 -8.31 -5.55 -9.43
N GLY A 29 -7.31 -4.82 -9.92
CA GLY A 29 -6.16 -5.36 -10.66
C GLY A 29 -4.95 -5.66 -9.78
N LEU A 30 -5.04 -5.43 -8.47
CA LEU A 30 -3.93 -5.58 -7.53
C LEU A 30 -3.88 -6.98 -6.91
N PRO A 31 -2.76 -7.38 -6.31
CA PRO A 31 -2.67 -8.70 -5.67
C PRO A 31 -3.65 -8.85 -4.50
N HIS A 32 -4.47 -9.90 -4.54
CA HIS A 32 -5.30 -10.36 -3.41
C HIS A 32 -4.93 -11.79 -3.01
N GLY A 33 -5.32 -12.19 -1.80
CA GLY A 33 -5.01 -13.48 -1.22
C GLY A 33 -3.58 -13.55 -0.68
N PRO A 34 -3.00 -14.76 -0.52
CA PRO A 34 -1.67 -14.93 0.02
C PRO A 34 -0.60 -14.29 -0.89
N VAL A 35 0.13 -13.31 -0.36
CA VAL A 35 1.20 -12.63 -1.08
C VAL A 35 2.54 -13.08 -0.50
N ALA A 36 3.32 -13.77 -1.34
CA ALA A 36 4.64 -14.25 -0.94
C ALA A 36 5.65 -13.10 -0.90
N PRO A 37 6.48 -12.99 0.15
CA PRO A 37 7.58 -12.04 0.21
C PRO A 37 8.58 -12.28 -0.93
N PRO A 38 8.83 -11.29 -1.81
CA PRO A 38 9.84 -11.40 -2.84
C PRO A 38 11.22 -11.67 -2.25
N GLU A 39 12.11 -12.32 -3.00
CA GLU A 39 13.48 -12.61 -2.55
C GLU A 39 14.21 -11.34 -2.09
N HIS A 40 13.98 -10.23 -2.79
CA HIS A 40 14.54 -8.93 -2.42
C HIS A 40 14.13 -8.47 -1.01
N VAL A 41 12.87 -8.68 -0.63
CA VAL A 41 12.36 -8.36 0.71
C VAL A 41 13.04 -9.26 1.75
N GLN A 42 13.19 -10.55 1.47
CA GLN A 42 13.88 -11.47 2.38
C GLN A 42 15.34 -11.07 2.62
N GLN A 43 16.03 -10.60 1.58
CA GLN A 43 17.39 -10.08 1.68
C GLN A 43 17.46 -8.80 2.53
N ILE A 44 16.47 -7.90 2.42
CA ILE A 44 16.40 -6.69 3.27
C ILE A 44 16.19 -7.08 4.73
N VAL A 45 15.26 -7.99 5.01
CA VAL A 45 14.98 -8.48 6.37
C VAL A 45 16.25 -9.07 7.00
N ALA A 46 16.97 -9.93 6.28
CA ALA A 46 18.21 -10.52 6.76
C ALA A 46 19.29 -9.47 7.05
N LYS A 47 19.42 -8.44 6.19
CA LYS A 47 20.34 -7.31 6.43
C LYS A 47 19.95 -6.52 7.67
N GLU A 48 18.66 -6.28 7.86
CA GLU A 48 18.15 -5.54 9.01
C GLU A 48 18.35 -6.31 10.33
N GLU A 49 18.15 -7.63 10.32
CA GLU A 49 18.44 -8.50 11.47
C GLU A 49 19.92 -8.43 11.87
N VAL A 50 20.84 -8.52 10.90
CA VAL A 50 22.28 -8.39 11.14
C VAL A 50 22.62 -6.99 11.67
N ARG A 51 22.00 -5.94 11.13
CA ARG A 51 22.19 -4.56 11.58
C ARG A 51 21.75 -4.38 13.03
N LEU A 52 20.56 -4.87 13.40
CA LEU A 52 20.02 -4.80 14.76
C LEU A 52 20.91 -5.55 15.76
N LEU A 53 21.41 -6.72 15.37
CA LEU A 53 22.35 -7.47 16.20
C LEU A 53 23.66 -6.70 16.41
N ARG A 54 24.22 -6.11 15.35
CA ARG A 54 25.49 -5.38 15.41
C ARG A 54 25.37 -4.07 16.18
N GLU A 55 24.35 -3.27 15.90
CA GLU A 55 24.22 -1.90 16.43
C GLU A 55 23.55 -1.87 17.79
N ARG A 56 22.58 -2.75 18.04
CA ARG A 56 21.74 -2.72 19.25
C ARG A 56 21.90 -3.96 20.13
N ARG A 57 22.67 -4.96 19.69
CA ARG A 57 22.80 -6.27 20.36
C ARG A 57 21.43 -6.91 20.64
N ALA A 58 20.49 -6.68 19.73
CA ALA A 58 19.10 -7.13 19.85
C ALA A 58 18.76 -8.10 18.72
N VAL A 59 18.03 -9.17 19.06
CA VAL A 59 17.43 -10.09 18.10
C VAL A 59 15.92 -9.81 18.06
N PRO A 60 15.32 -9.61 16.88
CA PRO A 60 13.88 -9.41 16.77
C PRO A 60 13.11 -10.60 17.35
N THR A 61 11.99 -10.33 18.02
CA THR A 61 11.05 -11.41 18.37
C THR A 61 10.40 -11.97 17.09
N PRO A 62 9.86 -13.20 17.11
CA PRO A 62 9.15 -13.76 15.95
C PRO A 62 8.06 -12.83 15.40
N GLU A 63 7.33 -12.14 16.28
CA GLU A 63 6.27 -11.21 15.92
C GLU A 63 6.83 -9.95 15.26
N ALA A 64 7.91 -9.40 15.80
CA ALA A 64 8.59 -8.23 15.22
C ALA A 64 9.16 -8.54 13.83
N ARG A 65 9.75 -9.74 13.67
CA ARG A 65 10.24 -10.23 12.38
C ARG A 65 9.09 -10.40 11.38
N GLN A 66 7.99 -11.03 11.80
CA GLN A 66 6.82 -11.23 10.94
C GLN A 66 6.21 -9.90 10.48
N ARG A 67 6.12 -8.92 11.39
CA ARG A 67 5.67 -7.57 11.06
C ARG A 67 6.59 -6.93 10.02
N LEU A 68 7.91 -7.00 10.21
CA LEU A 68 8.87 -6.44 9.25
C LEU A 68 8.74 -7.08 7.86
N VAL A 69 8.59 -8.41 7.80
CA VAL A 69 8.37 -9.13 6.53
C VAL A 69 7.08 -8.65 5.86
N ASN A 70 5.98 -8.55 6.60
CA ASN A 70 4.69 -8.13 6.06
C ASN A 70 4.75 -6.68 5.56
N ASP A 71 5.28 -5.76 6.37
CA ASP A 71 5.36 -4.33 6.04
C ASP A 71 6.19 -4.11 4.78
N LEU A 72 7.36 -4.76 4.66
CA LEU A 72 8.20 -4.66 3.46
C LEU A 72 7.60 -5.34 2.23
N THR A 73 6.85 -6.43 2.43
CA THR A 73 6.14 -7.10 1.34
C THR A 73 5.02 -6.22 0.80
N LEU A 74 4.22 -5.64 1.69
CA LEU A 74 3.15 -4.72 1.29
C LEU A 74 3.72 -3.47 0.65
N GLN A 75 4.79 -2.90 1.20
CA GLN A 75 5.49 -1.78 0.57
C GLN A 75 5.96 -2.14 -0.85
N TYR A 76 6.54 -3.31 -1.06
CA TYR A 76 7.01 -3.72 -2.39
C TYR A 76 5.88 -3.73 -3.44
N TYR A 77 4.70 -4.21 -3.08
CA TYR A 77 3.58 -4.36 -4.02
C TYR A 77 2.67 -3.13 -4.13
N PHE A 78 2.49 -2.37 -3.05
CA PHE A 78 1.41 -1.38 -2.92
C PHE A 78 1.88 0.07 -2.70
N ASP A 79 3.13 0.32 -2.30
CA ASP A 79 3.66 1.67 -1.97
C ASP A 79 3.47 2.67 -3.10
N ARG A 80 3.77 2.25 -4.33
CA ARG A 80 3.67 3.12 -5.51
C ARG A 80 2.24 3.48 -5.90
N LEU A 81 1.25 2.76 -5.37
CA LEU A 81 -0.14 2.89 -5.77
C LEU A 81 -0.93 3.79 -4.83
N GLY A 82 -0.40 4.06 -3.63
CA GLY A 82 -1.05 4.94 -2.64
C GLY A 82 -2.32 4.35 -2.03
N HIS A 83 -2.55 3.04 -2.15
CA HIS A 83 -3.75 2.38 -1.63
C HIS A 83 -3.51 1.80 -0.25
N GLU A 84 -4.50 1.98 0.63
CA GLU A 84 -4.56 1.26 1.91
C GLU A 84 -4.77 -0.23 1.67
N VAL A 85 -4.20 -1.08 2.51
CA VAL A 85 -4.32 -2.54 2.38
C VAL A 85 -4.83 -3.15 3.67
N LEU A 86 -5.92 -3.89 3.58
CA LEU A 86 -6.42 -4.74 4.67
C LEU A 86 -5.90 -6.15 4.46
N TYR A 87 -5.23 -6.68 5.47
CA TYR A 87 -4.58 -7.98 5.40
C TYR A 87 -4.65 -8.73 6.73
N ARG A 88 -4.40 -10.03 6.68
CA ARG A 88 -4.08 -10.82 7.87
C ARG A 88 -2.63 -11.28 7.81
N SER A 89 -1.97 -11.32 8.97
CA SER A 89 -0.61 -11.81 9.06
C SER A 89 -0.60 -13.35 9.05
N THR A 90 0.19 -13.96 8.16
CA THR A 90 0.40 -15.41 8.13
C THR A 90 1.89 -15.75 8.18
N PRO A 91 2.29 -16.97 8.56
CA PRO A 91 3.69 -17.38 8.53
C PRO A 91 4.35 -17.32 7.15
N ALA A 92 3.55 -17.39 6.07
CA ALA A 92 4.04 -17.32 4.69
C ALA A 92 4.17 -15.87 4.18
N GLY A 93 3.66 -14.88 4.93
CA GLY A 93 3.56 -13.48 4.49
C GLY A 93 2.17 -12.88 4.73
N PRO A 94 1.91 -11.66 4.27
CA PRO A 94 0.60 -11.05 4.36
C PRO A 94 -0.38 -11.75 3.41
N GLU A 95 -1.60 -11.99 3.90
CA GLU A 95 -2.72 -12.35 3.04
C GLU A 95 -3.63 -11.15 2.90
N VAL A 96 -3.69 -10.62 1.67
CA VAL A 96 -4.41 -9.39 1.32
C VAL A 96 -5.88 -9.72 1.10
N LEU A 97 -6.75 -9.06 1.87
CA LEU A 97 -8.19 -9.27 1.81
C LEU A 97 -8.90 -8.18 0.99
N ALA A 98 -8.37 -6.95 1.04
CA ALA A 98 -8.91 -5.82 0.31
C ALA A 98 -7.83 -4.77 0.09
N VAL A 99 -7.96 -4.04 -1.02
CA VAL A 99 -7.09 -2.92 -1.37
C VAL A 99 -7.93 -1.70 -1.69
N GLY A 100 -7.60 -0.57 -1.08
CA GLY A 100 -8.36 0.67 -1.19
C GLY A 100 -9.62 0.70 -0.31
N LEU A 101 -10.07 1.92 0.00
CA LEU A 101 -11.11 2.16 1.00
C LEU A 101 -12.42 1.42 0.70
N ASP A 102 -12.88 1.43 -0.56
CA ASP A 102 -14.16 0.83 -0.94
C ASP A 102 -14.20 -0.69 -0.69
N GLU A 103 -13.14 -1.41 -1.07
CA GLU A 103 -13.04 -2.84 -0.80
C GLU A 103 -12.92 -3.12 0.70
N ILE A 104 -12.17 -2.29 1.43
CA ILE A 104 -11.97 -2.45 2.87
C ILE A 104 -13.30 -2.30 3.61
N MET A 105 -14.12 -1.31 3.25
CA MET A 105 -15.45 -1.15 3.83
C MET A 105 -16.34 -2.35 3.50
N ALA A 106 -16.38 -2.79 2.24
CA ALA A 106 -17.19 -3.92 1.82
C ALA A 106 -16.83 -5.21 2.57
N VAL A 107 -15.53 -5.48 2.77
CA VAL A 107 -15.07 -6.64 3.55
C VAL A 107 -15.50 -6.52 5.02
N ARG A 108 -15.36 -5.33 5.62
CA ARG A 108 -15.72 -5.11 7.04
C ARG A 108 -17.22 -5.20 7.29
N GLU A 109 -18.06 -4.69 6.39
CA GLU A 109 -19.52 -4.76 6.53
C GLU A 109 -20.04 -6.21 6.52
N GLY A 110 -19.39 -7.09 5.76
CA GLY A 110 -19.76 -8.50 5.67
C GLY A 110 -19.15 -9.42 6.74
N MET A 111 -18.27 -8.92 7.62
CA MET A 111 -17.45 -9.74 8.50
C MET A 111 -17.83 -9.58 9.99
N PRO A 112 -17.93 -10.67 10.78
CA PRO A 112 -18.13 -10.59 12.23
C PRO A 112 -17.02 -9.81 12.94
N LEU A 113 -17.36 -9.11 14.02
CA LEU A 113 -16.41 -8.27 14.77
C LEU A 113 -15.17 -9.04 15.25
N GLU A 114 -15.35 -10.28 15.71
CA GLU A 114 -14.24 -11.14 16.18
C GLU A 114 -13.21 -11.40 15.07
N GLU A 115 -13.65 -11.58 13.83
CA GLU A 115 -12.78 -11.75 12.68
C GLU A 115 -12.10 -10.43 12.31
N GLN A 116 -12.83 -9.31 12.37
CA GLN A 116 -12.27 -7.98 12.11
C GLN A 116 -11.12 -7.59 13.05
N LEU A 117 -11.15 -8.04 14.31
CA LEU A 117 -10.09 -7.78 15.29
C LEU A 117 -8.76 -8.44 14.95
N ASN A 118 -8.78 -9.47 14.11
CA ASN A 118 -7.58 -10.17 13.65
C ASN A 118 -7.01 -9.58 12.35
N LEU A 119 -7.65 -8.54 11.81
CA LEU A 119 -7.21 -7.87 10.59
C LEU A 119 -6.30 -6.68 10.91
N LEU A 120 -5.31 -6.51 10.05
CA LEU A 120 -4.36 -5.41 10.09
C LEU A 120 -4.58 -4.51 8.89
N THR A 121 -4.28 -3.23 9.07
CA THR A 121 -4.34 -2.24 8.01
C THR A 121 -2.95 -1.65 7.84
N TRP A 122 -2.47 -1.72 6.61
CA TRP A 122 -1.22 -1.11 6.19
C TRP A 122 -1.53 0.15 5.40
N LEU A 123 -0.74 1.19 5.64
CA LEU A 123 -0.83 2.49 4.99
C LEU A 123 0.53 2.78 4.34
N PRO A 124 0.55 3.27 3.08
CA PRO A 124 1.78 3.69 2.40
C PRO A 124 2.41 4.93 3.04
#